data_AF-A0A7Z0PXM8-F1
#
_entry.id   AF-A0A7Z0PXM8-F1
#
_cell.length_a   1.000
_cell.length_b   1.000
_cell.length_c   1.000
_cell.angle_alpha   90.00
_cell.angle_beta   90.00
_cell.angle_gamma   90.00
#
_symmetry.space_group_name_H-M   'P 1'
#
loop_
_entity.id
_entity.type
_entity.pdbx_description
1 polymer ?
#
loop_
_entity_poly.entity_id
_entity_poly.type
_entity_poly.pdbx_seq_one_letter_code
_entity_poly.pdbx_strand_id
1 'polypeptide(L)'
;MDVSDKSWAHGPVRDAVALMALPWLLAPVLAAAFAGGGTRRWFGGRTEDRRAQAQEAKDAAAQAFYELDTAQRDLRLTVETIRAVDDSPEARRALASFEEFGRRVDEVSHRYIEAIDAHDLDRDDLDAATVGRARAELSRARDDLDQVRRDLERFAEGLGPLLDKA
;
A
#
# COMPACT_ATOMS: atom_id res chain seq x y z
N MET A 1 53.41 32.08 17.90
CA MET A 1 54.34 30.96 17.65
C MET A 1 53.48 29.71 17.73
N ASP A 2 52.88 29.33 16.61
CA ASP A 2 53.33 28.24 15.69
C ASP A 2 52.72 26.92 16.16
N VAL A 3 51.57 26.46 15.64
CA VAL A 3 51.25 25.85 14.32
C VAL A 3 51.62 24.35 14.23
N SER A 4 50.59 23.58 13.88
CA SER A 4 50.55 22.25 13.22
C SER A 4 50.59 20.97 14.04
N ASP A 5 49.43 20.29 14.09
CA ASP A 5 49.10 18.99 13.44
C ASP A 5 47.91 18.36 14.21
N LYS A 6 46.87 17.72 13.66
CA LYS A 6 46.49 17.26 12.32
C LYS A 6 45.04 16.69 12.41
N SER A 7 44.10 17.29 11.66
CA SER A 7 43.05 16.68 10.80
C SER A 7 42.24 15.44 11.27
N TRP A 8 40.94 15.19 11.01
CA TRP A 8 39.92 15.49 9.97
C TRP A 8 38.53 15.12 10.59
N ALA A 9 37.34 15.36 10.06
CA ALA A 9 36.69 16.33 9.17
C ALA A 9 35.21 15.87 9.04
N HIS A 10 34.24 16.78 9.11
CA HIS A 10 32.91 16.76 8.48
C HIS A 10 32.35 18.17 8.68
N GLY A 11 31.85 18.97 7.74
CA GLY A 11 31.72 18.97 6.29
C GLY A 11 30.85 20.22 6.00
N PRO A 12 31.18 21.11 5.04
CA PRO A 12 30.35 22.27 4.80
C PRO A 12 29.35 22.02 3.67
N VAL A 13 28.11 22.28 4.03
CA VAL A 13 26.99 22.63 3.17
C VAL A 13 27.42 23.77 2.22
N ARG A 14 26.93 23.68 0.97
CA ARG A 14 26.78 24.76 -0.03
C ARG A 14 27.93 25.06 -1.02
N ASP A 15 27.56 24.78 -2.28
CA ASP A 15 27.74 25.60 -3.48
C ASP A 15 29.01 25.41 -4.32
N ALA A 16 28.84 24.61 -5.39
CA ALA A 16 29.59 24.77 -6.63
C ALA A 16 28.62 24.70 -7.82
N VAL A 17 28.04 25.86 -8.14
CA VAL A 17 27.43 26.16 -9.44
C VAL A 17 28.56 26.22 -10.47
N ALA A 18 28.47 25.45 -11.57
CA ALA A 18 28.74 25.92 -12.94
C ALA A 18 28.82 24.78 -13.98
N LEU A 19 27.93 24.88 -14.98
CA LEU A 19 28.18 24.62 -16.41
C LEU A 19 28.26 23.16 -16.91
N MET A 20 27.09 22.60 -17.22
CA MET A 20 26.82 22.20 -18.60
C MET A 20 25.41 22.65 -19.01
N ALA A 21 25.40 23.74 -19.76
CA ALA A 21 24.29 24.08 -20.64
C ALA A 21 24.23 23.05 -21.78
N LEU A 22 23.04 22.51 -22.07
CA LEU A 22 22.65 22.39 -23.47
C LEU A 22 21.12 22.49 -23.59
N PRO A 23 20.62 23.31 -24.54
CA PRO A 23 19.33 23.95 -24.49
C PRO A 23 18.26 23.13 -25.19
N TRP A 24 17.08 23.02 -24.59
CA TRP A 24 15.89 22.47 -25.23
C TRP A 24 15.29 23.48 -26.22
N LEU A 25 15.86 23.52 -27.42
CA LEU A 25 15.20 24.08 -28.59
C LEU A 25 14.95 22.98 -29.62
N LEU A 26 13.73 23.03 -30.18
CA LEU A 26 13.24 22.42 -31.42
C LEU A 26 12.38 21.14 -31.29
N ALA A 27 11.07 21.33 -31.11
CA ALA A 27 10.09 20.63 -31.96
C ALA A 27 10.22 21.17 -33.42
N PRO A 28 9.82 20.47 -34.50
CA PRO A 28 8.83 19.39 -34.63
C PRO A 28 9.30 18.23 -35.54
N VAL A 29 8.45 17.22 -35.83
CA VAL A 29 8.22 16.60 -37.17
C VAL A 29 7.45 15.25 -37.08
N LEU A 30 6.31 15.24 -37.79
CA LEU A 30 5.57 14.11 -38.39
C LEU A 30 4.76 13.15 -37.49
N ALA A 31 3.52 13.56 -37.25
CA ALA A 31 2.38 12.68 -37.46
C ALA A 31 2.40 12.11 -38.90
N ALA A 32 3.05 10.98 -39.14
CA ALA A 32 2.87 10.16 -40.35
C ALA A 32 3.57 8.78 -40.22
N ALA A 33 2.99 7.87 -39.44
CA ALA A 33 3.24 6.43 -39.62
C ALA A 33 2.04 5.60 -39.15
N PHE A 34 0.84 5.99 -39.58
CA PHE A 34 -0.36 5.12 -39.58
C PHE A 34 -0.47 4.30 -40.88
N ALA A 35 0.67 3.92 -41.47
CA ALA A 35 0.68 3.14 -42.71
C ALA A 35 1.93 2.25 -42.78
N GLY A 36 1.80 0.99 -42.35
CA GLY A 36 2.80 -0.03 -42.60
C GLY A 36 2.73 -1.21 -41.63
N GLY A 37 2.03 -2.28 -42.02
CA GLY A 37 2.16 -3.60 -41.37
C GLY A 37 0.85 -4.15 -40.80
N GLY A 38 -0.06 -4.56 -41.69
CA GLY A 38 -1.19 -5.39 -41.30
C GLY A 38 -0.74 -6.74 -40.74
N THR A 39 -1.54 -7.25 -39.80
CA THR A 39 -1.70 -8.67 -39.36
C THR A 39 -1.08 -9.17 -38.04
N ARG A 40 -0.67 -8.34 -37.06
CA ARG A 40 -0.42 -8.85 -35.67
C ARG A 40 -0.87 -7.97 -34.50
N ARG A 41 -1.93 -7.17 -34.66
CA ARG A 41 -2.51 -6.38 -33.55
C ARG A 41 -3.77 -6.99 -32.92
N TRP A 42 -4.22 -8.17 -33.37
CA TRP A 42 -5.58 -8.67 -33.05
C TRP A 42 -5.68 -9.56 -31.79
N PHE A 43 -4.59 -10.16 -31.31
CA PHE A 43 -4.63 -11.07 -30.14
C PHE A 43 -4.00 -10.50 -28.85
N GLY A 44 -3.33 -9.34 -28.90
CA GLY A 44 -2.60 -8.77 -27.75
C GLY A 44 -3.40 -7.83 -26.85
N GLY A 45 -4.35 -7.06 -27.39
CA GLY A 45 -5.04 -6.00 -26.62
C GLY A 45 -5.86 -6.52 -25.44
N ARG A 46 -6.60 -7.62 -25.62
CA ARG A 46 -7.45 -8.18 -24.55
C ARG A 46 -6.66 -8.85 -23.42
N THR A 47 -5.47 -9.37 -23.71
CA THR A 47 -4.60 -9.96 -22.67
C THR A 47 -3.90 -8.86 -21.89
N GLU A 48 -3.44 -7.81 -22.58
CA GLU A 48 -2.90 -6.61 -21.96
C GLU A 48 -3.93 -5.91 -21.05
N ASP A 49 -5.17 -5.73 -21.53
CA ASP A 49 -6.26 -5.15 -20.74
C ASP A 49 -6.56 -5.98 -19.47
N ARG A 50 -6.46 -7.31 -19.55
CA ARG A 50 -6.68 -8.19 -18.39
C ARG A 50 -5.53 -8.10 -17.38
N ARG A 51 -4.29 -7.98 -17.87
CA ARG A 51 -3.12 -7.77 -17.02
C ARG A 51 -3.24 -6.45 -16.27
N ALA A 52 -3.61 -5.37 -16.98
CA ALA A 52 -3.87 -4.08 -16.37
C ALA A 52 -4.94 -4.17 -15.27
N GLN A 53 -6.06 -4.88 -15.52
CA GLN A 53 -7.10 -5.10 -14.52
C GLN A 53 -6.65 -5.95 -13.32
N ALA A 54 -5.74 -6.90 -13.52
CA ALA A 54 -5.17 -7.67 -12.41
C ALA A 54 -4.22 -6.83 -11.56
N GLN A 55 -3.43 -5.95 -12.19
CA GLN A 55 -2.58 -5.00 -11.46
C GLN A 55 -3.42 -3.96 -10.71
N GLU A 56 -4.49 -3.44 -11.30
CA GLU A 56 -5.44 -2.57 -10.60
C GLU A 56 -6.02 -3.26 -9.36
N ALA A 57 -6.38 -4.56 -9.47
CA ALA A 57 -6.85 -5.33 -8.32
C ALA A 57 -5.76 -5.53 -7.25
N LYS A 58 -4.49 -5.71 -7.67
CA LYS A 58 -3.34 -5.81 -6.77
C LYS A 58 -3.12 -4.51 -6.00
N ASP A 59 -3.11 -3.39 -6.71
CA ASP A 59 -2.95 -2.05 -6.12
C ASP A 59 -4.09 -1.72 -5.16
N ALA A 60 -5.33 -2.03 -5.54
CA ALA A 60 -6.49 -1.85 -4.68
C ALA A 60 -6.42 -2.71 -3.40
N ALA A 61 -5.97 -3.96 -3.51
CA ALA A 61 -5.78 -4.83 -2.35
C ALA A 61 -4.63 -4.33 -1.45
N ALA A 62 -3.53 -3.84 -2.03
CA ALA A 62 -2.42 -3.24 -1.29
C ALA A 62 -2.85 -1.98 -0.53
N GLN A 63 -3.67 -1.13 -1.16
CA GLN A 63 -4.25 0.03 -0.51
C GLN A 63 -5.15 -0.37 0.67
N ALA A 64 -6.05 -1.35 0.49
CA ALA A 64 -6.91 -1.84 1.57
C ALA A 64 -6.10 -2.43 2.74
N PHE A 65 -5.00 -3.13 2.46
CA PHE A 65 -4.10 -3.65 3.49
C PHE A 65 -3.43 -2.52 4.28
N TYR A 66 -2.93 -1.49 3.60
CA TYR A 66 -2.34 -0.32 4.23
C TYR A 66 -3.33 0.45 5.12
N GLU A 67 -4.57 0.63 4.63
CA GLU A 67 -5.63 1.30 5.38
C GLU A 67 -6.04 0.50 6.62
N LEU A 68 -6.10 -0.83 6.52
CA LEU A 68 -6.36 -1.70 7.67
C LEU A 68 -5.25 -1.62 8.73
N ASP A 69 -3.98 -1.68 8.33
CA ASP A 69 -2.83 -1.55 9.25
C ASP A 69 -2.83 -0.19 9.95
N THR A 70 -3.14 0.88 9.21
CA THR A 70 -3.30 2.23 9.79
C THR A 70 -4.42 2.26 10.83
N ALA A 71 -5.62 1.78 10.48
CA ALA A 71 -6.76 1.75 11.39
C ALA A 71 -6.48 0.91 12.66
N GLN A 72 -5.80 -0.22 12.52
CA GLN A 72 -5.41 -1.07 13.66
C GLN A 72 -4.41 -0.35 14.59
N ARG A 73 -3.41 0.35 14.02
CA ARG A 73 -2.41 1.09 14.80
C ARG A 73 -3.04 2.26 15.56
N ASP A 74 -3.92 3.00 14.91
CA ASP A 74 -4.64 4.12 15.55
C ASP A 74 -5.52 3.61 16.70
N LEU A 75 -6.26 2.52 16.46
CA LEU A 75 -7.07 1.90 17.51
C LEU A 75 -6.23 1.36 18.68
N ARG A 76 -5.04 0.82 18.40
CA ARG A 76 -4.12 0.37 19.46
C ARG A 76 -3.76 1.52 20.40
N LEU A 77 -3.42 2.69 19.85
CA LEU A 77 -3.12 3.89 20.64
C LEU A 77 -4.32 4.32 21.51
N THR A 78 -5.52 4.27 20.94
CA THR A 78 -6.77 4.57 21.68
C THR A 78 -6.98 3.60 22.85
N VAL A 79 -6.85 2.30 22.61
CA VAL A 79 -7.06 1.26 23.63
C VAL A 79 -5.97 1.32 24.72
N GLU A 80 -4.72 1.61 24.36
CA GLU A 80 -3.64 1.84 25.32
C GLU A 80 -3.92 3.05 26.22
N THR A 81 -4.48 4.12 25.66
CA THR A 81 -4.90 5.30 26.43
C THR A 81 -5.98 4.93 27.44
N ILE A 82 -7.05 4.26 27.01
CA ILE A 82 -8.14 3.80 27.90
C ILE A 82 -7.59 2.92 29.01
N ARG A 83 -6.73 1.94 28.67
CA ARG A 83 -6.12 1.04 29.66
C ARG A 83 -5.30 1.79 30.72
N ALA A 84 -4.64 2.89 30.35
CA ALA A 84 -3.79 3.64 31.26
C ALA A 84 -4.59 4.40 32.34
N VAL A 85 -5.88 4.65 32.11
CA VAL A 85 -6.68 5.57 32.95
C VAL A 85 -8.02 5.01 33.41
N ASP A 86 -8.53 3.92 32.80
CA ASP A 86 -9.79 3.27 33.17
C ASP A 86 -9.64 1.75 33.39
N ASP A 87 -9.88 1.32 34.64
CA ASP A 87 -9.91 -0.09 35.07
C ASP A 87 -11.35 -0.63 35.24
N SER A 88 -12.34 -0.01 34.61
CA SER A 88 -13.73 -0.47 34.64
C SER A 88 -13.91 -1.83 33.96
N PRO A 89 -14.96 -2.59 34.31
CA PRO A 89 -15.35 -3.78 33.56
C PRO A 89 -15.56 -3.50 32.07
N GLU A 90 -16.05 -2.31 31.72
CA GLU A 90 -16.28 -1.86 30.35
C GLU A 90 -14.96 -1.69 29.58
N ALA A 91 -13.96 -1.04 30.19
CA ALA A 91 -12.62 -0.93 29.62
C ALA A 91 -12.00 -2.32 29.37
N ARG A 92 -12.09 -3.23 30.36
CA ARG A 92 -11.61 -4.62 30.19
C ARG A 92 -12.30 -5.36 29.03
N ARG A 93 -13.61 -5.15 28.82
CA ARG A 93 -14.32 -5.72 27.66
C ARG A 93 -13.82 -5.13 26.34
N ALA A 94 -13.57 -3.82 26.28
CA ALA A 94 -13.02 -3.18 25.10
C ALA A 94 -11.64 -3.75 24.72
N LEU A 95 -10.76 -3.98 25.71
CA LEU A 95 -9.47 -4.62 25.49
C LEU A 95 -9.64 -6.05 24.93
N ALA A 96 -10.52 -6.86 25.51
CA ALA A 96 -10.77 -8.22 25.02
C ALA A 96 -11.33 -8.23 23.58
N SER A 97 -12.23 -7.29 23.24
CA SER A 97 -12.72 -7.12 21.87
C SER A 97 -11.59 -6.72 20.91
N PHE A 98 -10.68 -5.85 21.33
CA PHE A 98 -9.53 -5.47 20.52
C PHE A 98 -8.59 -6.66 20.25
N GLU A 99 -8.37 -7.54 21.22
CA GLU A 99 -7.60 -8.78 21.03
C GLU A 99 -8.25 -9.73 20.02
N GLU A 100 -9.59 -9.82 20.00
CA GLU A 100 -10.32 -10.58 18.99
C GLU A 100 -10.15 -9.97 17.59
N PHE A 101 -10.21 -8.65 17.48
CA PHE A 101 -9.92 -7.96 16.22
C PHE A 101 -8.49 -8.20 15.76
N GLY A 102 -7.50 -8.22 16.66
CA GLY A 102 -6.12 -8.54 16.33
C GLY A 102 -6.00 -9.88 15.58
N ARG A 103 -6.67 -10.93 16.09
CA ARG A 103 -6.70 -12.25 15.44
C ARG A 103 -7.37 -12.21 14.07
N ARG A 104 -8.46 -11.46 13.92
CA ARG A 104 -9.15 -11.31 12.63
C ARG A 104 -8.31 -10.56 11.60
N VAL A 105 -7.60 -9.50 12.03
CA VAL A 105 -6.67 -8.75 11.18
C VAL A 105 -5.55 -9.66 10.71
N ASP A 106 -4.90 -10.39 11.62
CA ASP A 106 -3.82 -11.32 11.27
C ASP A 106 -4.27 -12.36 10.23
N GLU A 107 -5.50 -12.88 10.38
CA GLU A 107 -6.08 -13.84 9.42
C GLU A 107 -6.27 -13.25 8.02
N VAL A 108 -6.90 -12.07 7.90
CA VAL A 108 -7.13 -11.45 6.58
C VAL A 108 -5.84 -10.92 5.95
N SER A 109 -4.92 -10.43 6.77
CA SER A 109 -3.56 -10.05 6.34
C SER A 109 -2.80 -11.25 5.78
N HIS A 110 -2.91 -12.42 6.42
CA HIS A 110 -2.29 -13.64 5.92
C HIS A 110 -2.85 -14.05 4.55
N ARG A 111 -4.19 -14.08 4.40
CA ARG A 111 -4.83 -14.40 3.11
C ARG A 111 -4.43 -13.43 1.99
N TYR A 112 -4.28 -12.14 2.31
CA TYR A 112 -3.77 -11.16 1.36
C TYR A 112 -2.35 -11.47 0.92
N ILE A 113 -1.44 -11.76 1.87
CA ILE A 113 -0.06 -12.12 1.57
C ILE A 113 -0.01 -13.39 0.71
N GLU A 114 -0.78 -14.43 1.08
CA GLU A 114 -0.89 -15.66 0.28
C GLU A 114 -1.37 -15.38 -1.15
N ALA A 115 -2.36 -14.50 -1.32
CA ALA A 115 -2.87 -14.12 -2.64
C ALA A 115 -1.81 -13.37 -3.46
N ILE A 116 -0.99 -12.51 -2.86
CA ILE A 116 0.10 -11.80 -3.54
C ILE A 116 1.21 -12.78 -3.92
N ASP A 117 1.61 -13.66 -3.00
CA ASP A 117 2.70 -14.62 -3.20
C ASP A 117 2.34 -15.71 -4.24
N ALA A 118 1.05 -16.01 -4.40
CA ALA A 118 0.57 -16.96 -5.39
C ALA A 118 0.69 -16.47 -6.85
N HIS A 119 0.71 -15.15 -7.08
CA HIS A 119 0.62 -14.57 -8.43
C HIS A 119 1.77 -13.60 -8.73
N ASP A 120 2.77 -14.08 -9.47
CA ASP A 120 3.80 -13.23 -10.09
C ASP A 120 3.23 -12.52 -11.33
N LEU A 121 2.54 -11.40 -11.14
CA LEU A 121 1.89 -10.64 -12.22
C LEU A 121 2.88 -9.92 -13.16
N ASP A 122 4.16 -9.83 -12.79
CA ASP A 122 5.20 -9.14 -13.56
C ASP A 122 5.82 -10.06 -14.63
N ARG A 123 5.50 -11.35 -14.61
CA ARG A 123 6.03 -12.35 -15.54
C ARG A 123 5.42 -12.28 -16.95
N ASP A 124 6.22 -11.93 -17.95
CA ASP A 124 5.79 -11.65 -19.33
C ASP A 124 4.85 -12.69 -19.97
N ASP A 125 5.01 -13.98 -19.69
CA ASP A 125 4.25 -15.10 -20.28
C ASP A 125 3.01 -15.56 -19.48
N LEU A 126 2.38 -14.68 -18.68
CA LEU A 126 1.18 -15.04 -17.91
C LEU A 126 -0.01 -15.46 -18.79
N ASP A 127 -0.59 -16.61 -18.50
CA ASP A 127 -1.79 -17.08 -19.19
C ASP A 127 -3.07 -16.37 -18.70
N ALA A 128 -4.07 -16.26 -19.58
CA ALA A 128 -5.30 -15.51 -19.29
C ALA A 128 -6.16 -16.10 -18.15
N ALA A 129 -6.07 -17.42 -17.91
CA ALA A 129 -6.81 -18.06 -16.82
C ALA A 129 -6.14 -17.76 -15.47
N THR A 130 -4.82 -17.73 -15.43
CA THR A 130 -4.04 -17.31 -14.26
C THR A 130 -4.28 -15.84 -13.93
N VAL A 131 -4.29 -14.94 -14.93
CA VAL A 131 -4.67 -13.52 -14.73
C VAL A 131 -6.09 -13.39 -14.15
N GLY A 132 -7.04 -14.19 -14.66
CA GLY A 132 -8.42 -14.20 -14.16
C GLY A 132 -8.54 -14.68 -12.71
N ARG A 133 -7.80 -15.73 -12.34
CA ARG A 133 -7.74 -16.24 -10.96
C ARG A 133 -7.10 -15.24 -10.01
N ALA A 134 -5.96 -14.66 -10.41
CA ALA A 134 -5.26 -13.64 -9.64
C ALA A 134 -6.18 -12.47 -9.29
N ARG A 135 -6.88 -11.92 -10.31
CA ARG A 135 -7.85 -10.85 -10.09
C ARG A 135 -8.94 -11.24 -9.09
N ALA A 136 -9.51 -12.43 -9.21
CA ALA A 136 -10.58 -12.88 -8.34
C ALA A 136 -10.12 -13.09 -6.89
N GLU A 137 -8.93 -13.65 -6.69
CA GLU A 137 -8.34 -13.86 -5.36
C GLU A 137 -7.95 -12.54 -4.69
N LEU A 138 -7.30 -11.63 -5.43
CA LEU A 138 -6.96 -10.29 -4.93
C LEU A 138 -8.19 -9.46 -4.59
N SER A 139 -9.26 -9.56 -5.39
CA SER A 139 -10.52 -8.86 -5.10
C SER A 139 -11.18 -9.38 -3.82
N ARG A 140 -11.15 -10.71 -3.60
CA ARG A 140 -11.66 -11.31 -2.36
C ARG A 140 -10.84 -10.90 -1.15
N ALA A 141 -9.52 -10.93 -1.26
CA ALA A 141 -8.64 -10.46 -0.19
C ALA A 141 -8.92 -8.99 0.15
N ARG A 142 -9.08 -8.12 -0.86
CA ARG A 142 -9.49 -6.73 -0.66
C ARG A 142 -10.82 -6.62 0.09
N ASP A 143 -11.84 -7.36 -0.33
CA ASP A 143 -13.17 -7.30 0.29
C ASP A 143 -13.13 -7.77 1.76
N ASP A 144 -12.34 -8.80 2.07
CA ASP A 144 -12.10 -9.28 3.44
C ASP A 144 -11.39 -8.21 4.29
N LEU A 145 -10.34 -7.57 3.75
CA LEU A 145 -9.60 -6.47 4.41
C LEU A 145 -10.52 -5.27 4.69
N ASP A 146 -11.29 -4.83 3.69
CA ASP A 146 -12.25 -3.73 3.80
C ASP A 146 -13.33 -4.03 4.85
N GLN A 147 -13.80 -5.27 4.91
CA GLN A 147 -14.81 -5.67 5.88
C GLN A 147 -14.28 -5.58 7.31
N VAL A 148 -13.07 -6.10 7.57
CA VAL A 148 -12.45 -6.01 8.89
C VAL A 148 -12.14 -4.55 9.25
N ARG A 149 -11.68 -3.74 8.30
CA ARG A 149 -11.45 -2.30 8.52
C ARG A 149 -12.72 -1.58 8.98
N ARG A 150 -13.83 -1.78 8.27
CA ARG A 150 -15.14 -1.18 8.65
C ARG A 150 -15.61 -1.61 10.04
N ASP A 151 -15.36 -2.87 10.40
CA ASP A 151 -15.74 -3.36 11.72
C ASP A 151 -14.84 -2.76 12.83
N LEU A 152 -13.55 -2.56 12.55
CA LEU A 152 -12.61 -1.85 13.44
C LEU A 152 -12.99 -0.38 13.62
N GLU A 153 -13.29 0.34 12.54
CA GLU A 153 -13.73 1.74 12.57
C GLU A 153 -14.99 1.90 13.41
N ARG A 154 -15.99 1.04 13.20
CA ARG A 154 -17.23 1.04 14.00
C ARG A 154 -16.96 0.75 15.48
N PHE A 155 -16.02 -0.14 15.77
CA PHE A 155 -15.62 -0.40 17.15
C PHE A 155 -14.93 0.82 17.76
N ALA A 156 -14.03 1.48 17.03
CA ALA A 156 -13.35 2.70 17.47
C ALA A 156 -14.35 3.83 17.78
N GLU A 157 -15.34 4.05 16.92
CA GLU A 157 -16.45 5.00 17.15
C GLU A 157 -17.20 4.70 18.46
N GLY A 158 -17.39 3.41 18.77
CA GLY A 158 -18.02 2.95 20.00
C GLY A 158 -17.22 3.19 21.28
N LEU A 159 -15.92 3.51 21.18
CA LEU A 159 -15.06 3.79 22.34
C LEU A 159 -15.16 5.23 22.85
N GLY A 160 -15.77 6.16 22.10
CA GLY A 160 -15.91 7.57 22.49
C GLY A 160 -16.36 7.80 23.95
N PRO A 161 -17.42 7.12 24.44
CA PRO A 161 -17.87 7.28 25.83
C PRO A 161 -16.90 6.79 26.91
N LEU A 162 -15.92 5.95 26.56
CA LEU A 162 -14.84 5.54 27.47
C LEU A 162 -13.72 6.57 27.46
N LEU A 163 -13.43 7.18 26.30
CA LEU A 163 -12.47 8.27 26.18
C LEU A 163 -12.94 9.55 26.89
N ASP A 164 -14.23 9.82 26.95
CA ASP A 164 -14.76 10.99 27.68
C ASP A 164 -14.62 10.86 29.22
N LYS A 165 -14.35 9.64 29.72
CA LYS A 165 -14.16 9.35 31.16
C LYS A 165 -12.69 9.20 31.54
N ALA A 166 -11.83 9.02 30.54
CA ALA A 166 -10.39 8.81 30.60
C ALA A 166 -9.65 10.13 30.85
#